data_AF-A0A671PQZ1-F1
#
_entry.id   AF-A0A671PQZ1-F1
#
_cell.length_a   1.000
_cell.length_b   1.000
_cell.length_c   1.000
_cell.angle_alpha   90.00
_cell.angle_beta   90.00
_cell.angle_gamma   90.00
#
_symmetry.space_group_name_H-M   'P 1'
#
loop_
_entity.id
_entity.type
_entity.pdbx_description
1 polymer ?
#
loop_
_entity_poly.entity_id
_entity_poly.type
_entity_poly.pdbx_seq_one_letter_code
_entity_poly.pdbx_strand_id
1 'polypeptide(L)'
;MLLLGSVRLLILTRFKRSRTNIIISNEVYNTRTPRSHCSARESEPNSNSLDKNTPASPDTSTLSDEDRFIHKLHMDACKNQKITYVDPITGYNVFTEFAHRKRGRCCGSACRHCPYGQINVEDPAKKKTFNSLFYV
;
A
#
# COMPACT_ATOMS: atom_id res chain seq x y z
N MET A 1 1.29 -40.79 57.08
CA MET A 1 0.07 -40.19 56.48
C MET A 1 0.46 -38.84 55.91
N LEU A 2 0.38 -38.71 54.59
CA LEU A 2 0.84 -37.58 53.78
C LEU A 2 0.08 -36.28 54.10
N LEU A 3 0.74 -35.12 53.89
CA LEU A 3 0.32 -34.05 52.95
C LEU A 3 1.19 -32.79 53.17
N LEU A 4 2.34 -32.71 52.48
CA LEU A 4 3.03 -31.44 52.24
C LEU A 4 2.31 -30.76 51.06
N GLY A 5 1.44 -29.79 51.38
CA GLY A 5 0.72 -28.99 50.40
C GLY A 5 1.63 -27.92 49.78
N SER A 6 2.20 -28.23 48.61
CA SER A 6 2.97 -27.28 47.80
C SER A 6 2.04 -26.26 47.13
N VAL A 7 1.88 -25.08 47.71
CA VAL A 7 1.22 -23.94 47.06
C VAL A 7 2.15 -23.40 45.98
N ARG A 8 1.92 -23.83 44.74
CA ARG A 8 2.68 -23.41 43.56
C ARG A 8 2.23 -22.00 43.15
N LEU A 9 2.93 -20.99 43.66
CA LEU A 9 2.78 -19.58 43.30
C LEU A 9 3.08 -19.40 41.79
N LEU A 10 2.03 -19.26 40.98
CA LEU A 10 2.16 -18.92 39.56
C LEU A 10 2.51 -17.43 39.42
N ILE A 11 3.80 -17.14 39.25
CA ILE A 11 4.32 -15.80 38.96
C ILE A 11 3.86 -15.40 37.55
N LEU A 12 2.88 -14.49 37.47
CA LEU A 12 2.49 -13.83 36.22
C LEU A 12 3.56 -12.79 35.85
N THR A 13 4.58 -13.19 35.10
CA THR A 13 5.55 -12.23 34.54
C THR A 13 4.88 -11.40 33.44
N ARG A 14 4.50 -10.17 33.78
CA ARG A 14 4.02 -9.18 32.80
C ARG A 14 5.16 -8.76 31.89
N PHE A 15 5.18 -9.33 30.68
CA PHE A 15 6.13 -8.98 29.62
C PHE A 15 5.89 -7.54 29.15
N LYS A 16 6.71 -6.61 29.65
CA LYS A 16 6.65 -5.18 29.33
C LYS A 16 7.14 -4.98 27.89
N ARG A 17 6.23 -4.87 26.93
CA ARG A 17 6.54 -4.62 25.51
C ARG A 17 7.19 -3.24 25.37
N SER A 18 8.51 -3.21 25.23
CA SER A 18 9.29 -2.01 24.93
C SER A 18 8.90 -1.48 23.54
N ARG A 19 8.39 -0.25 23.47
CA ARG A 19 8.15 0.47 22.22
C ARG A 19 9.44 1.21 21.88
N THR A 20 10.24 0.67 20.97
CA THR A 20 11.26 1.46 20.29
C THR A 20 10.59 2.24 19.16
N ASN A 21 10.55 3.58 19.30
CA ASN A 21 10.17 4.48 18.22
C ASN A 21 11.34 4.55 17.23
N ILE A 22 11.20 3.93 16.06
CA ILE A 22 12.11 4.17 14.94
C ILE A 22 11.60 5.42 14.23
N ILE A 23 12.30 6.54 14.44
CA ILE A 23 12.13 7.76 13.65
C ILE A 23 12.87 7.51 12.34
N ILE A 24 12.15 7.14 11.27
CA ILE A 24 12.71 7.14 9.91
C ILE A 24 12.50 8.55 9.36
N SER A 25 13.57 9.32 9.29
CA SER A 25 13.60 10.68 8.75
C SER A 25 13.09 10.71 7.31
N ASN A 26 12.22 11.68 7.04
CA ASN A 26 11.44 11.88 5.82
C ASN A 26 12.26 12.46 4.65
N GLU A 27 13.54 12.09 4.50
CA GLU A 27 14.46 12.74 3.55
C GLU A 27 14.53 12.08 2.16
N VAL A 28 13.76 11.02 1.90
CA VAL A 28 13.89 10.23 0.65
C VAL A 28 12.86 10.59 -0.44
N TYR A 29 12.05 11.65 -0.25
CA TYR A 29 11.09 12.10 -1.28
C TYR A 29 11.51 13.35 -2.05
N ASN A 30 12.77 13.77 -1.94
CA ASN A 30 13.27 14.92 -2.70
C ASN A 30 14.66 14.67 -3.31
N THR A 31 14.76 13.71 -4.22
CA THR A 31 15.85 13.69 -5.21
C THR A 31 15.27 13.83 -6.59
N ARG A 32 15.28 15.08 -7.06
CA ARG A 32 15.19 15.49 -8.46
C ARG A 32 16.03 14.52 -9.30
N THR A 33 15.41 13.82 -10.23
CA THR A 33 16.11 13.02 -11.24
C THR A 33 17.01 13.92 -12.09
N PRO A 34 18.34 13.70 -12.14
CA PRO A 34 19.18 14.33 -13.15
C PRO A 34 18.92 13.62 -14.48
N ARG A 35 18.62 14.41 -15.50
CA ARG A 35 18.54 14.00 -16.91
C ARG A 35 19.95 13.53 -17.34
N SER A 36 20.23 12.23 -17.23
CA SER A 36 21.48 11.67 -17.72
C SER A 36 21.35 11.31 -19.20
N HIS A 37 22.03 12.10 -20.02
CA HIS A 37 22.38 11.78 -21.39
C HIS A 37 23.24 10.51 -21.43
N CYS A 38 22.79 9.47 -22.12
CA CYS A 38 23.67 8.44 -22.67
C CYS A 38 23.11 7.96 -24.01
N SER A 39 23.79 8.38 -25.07
CA SER A 39 23.55 8.00 -26.46
C SER A 39 24.25 6.67 -26.76
N ALA A 40 23.52 5.68 -27.26
CA ALA A 40 23.97 4.80 -28.36
C ALA A 40 22.85 3.84 -28.83
N ARG A 41 22.27 4.19 -30.00
CA ARG A 41 21.82 3.33 -31.12
C ARG A 41 20.64 2.37 -30.86
N GLU A 42 19.42 2.77 -31.20
CA GLU A 42 18.74 2.69 -32.53
C GLU A 42 18.12 1.31 -32.84
N SER A 43 16.79 1.24 -32.70
CA SER A 43 15.92 0.55 -33.66
C SER A 43 14.52 1.16 -33.53
N GLU A 44 14.26 2.17 -34.35
CA GLU A 44 12.93 2.73 -34.60
C GLU A 44 11.98 1.66 -35.17
N PRO A 45 10.68 1.77 -34.86
CA PRO A 45 9.74 1.89 -35.96
C PRO A 45 8.87 3.13 -35.81
N ASN A 46 9.16 4.06 -36.73
CA ASN A 46 8.30 5.09 -37.29
C ASN A 46 6.80 4.70 -37.33
N SER A 47 5.95 5.48 -36.65
CA SER A 47 4.77 6.07 -37.31
C SER A 47 4.11 7.16 -36.46
N ASN A 48 4.18 8.37 -37.02
CA ASN A 48 3.14 9.41 -37.04
C ASN A 48 2.52 9.91 -35.71
N SER A 49 3.03 11.07 -35.31
CA SER A 49 2.24 12.30 -35.07
C SER A 49 0.74 12.14 -34.75
N LEU A 50 0.38 12.45 -33.50
CA LEU A 50 -0.86 13.17 -33.23
C LEU A 50 -0.66 14.11 -32.03
N ASP A 51 -0.34 15.36 -32.34
CA ASP A 51 -0.74 16.47 -31.50
C ASP A 51 -2.25 16.67 -31.68
N LYS A 52 -3.01 16.68 -30.58
CA LYS A 52 -4.22 17.50 -30.41
C LYS A 52 -4.77 17.34 -28.99
N ASN A 53 -4.68 18.43 -28.23
CA ASN A 53 -5.62 18.78 -27.19
C ASN A 53 -7.07 18.48 -27.64
N THR A 54 -7.75 17.55 -26.98
CA THR A 54 -9.22 17.43 -26.98
C THR A 54 -9.65 16.78 -25.67
N PRO A 55 -10.58 17.38 -24.90
CA PRO A 55 -11.13 16.80 -23.69
C PRO A 55 -12.10 15.68 -24.10
N ALA A 56 -11.56 14.47 -24.25
CA ALA A 56 -12.36 13.27 -24.41
C ALA A 56 -13.01 12.91 -23.07
N SER A 57 -14.31 12.60 -23.16
CA SER A 57 -15.13 11.97 -22.14
C SER A 57 -14.39 10.87 -21.36
N PRO A 58 -14.64 10.69 -20.05
CA PRO A 58 -14.00 9.63 -19.28
C PRO A 58 -14.72 8.31 -19.52
N ASP A 59 -14.34 7.67 -20.62
CA ASP A 59 -14.79 6.34 -20.99
C ASP A 59 -14.30 5.35 -19.92
N THR A 60 -15.26 4.75 -19.19
CA THR A 60 -15.07 4.09 -17.88
C THR A 60 -14.37 2.72 -17.94
N SER A 61 -13.47 2.48 -18.88
CA SER A 61 -12.83 1.17 -19.06
C SER A 61 -11.34 1.19 -19.33
N THR A 62 -10.72 2.38 -19.41
CA THR A 62 -9.28 2.49 -19.62
C THR A 62 -8.63 2.91 -18.30
N LEU A 63 -8.03 1.94 -17.59
CA LEU A 63 -7.18 2.22 -16.43
C LEU A 63 -6.15 3.30 -16.79
N SER A 64 -5.94 4.28 -15.90
CA SER A 64 -4.95 5.34 -16.15
C SER A 64 -3.52 4.85 -15.89
N ASP A 65 -2.52 5.63 -16.34
CA ASP A 65 -1.12 5.35 -16.01
C ASP A 65 -0.84 5.52 -14.51
N GLU A 66 -1.54 6.44 -13.85
CA GLU A 66 -1.50 6.63 -12.40
C GLU A 66 -2.04 5.41 -11.67
N ASP A 67 -3.15 4.82 -12.12
CA ASP A 67 -3.69 3.59 -11.52
C ASP A 67 -2.68 2.44 -11.63
N ARG A 68 -2.09 2.26 -12.82
CA ARG A 68 -1.01 1.27 -13.02
C ARG A 68 0.17 1.52 -12.08
N PHE A 69 0.55 2.78 -11.88
CA PHE A 69 1.67 3.14 -11.01
C PHE A 69 1.37 2.89 -9.53
N ILE A 70 0.17 3.25 -9.04
CA ILE A 70 -0.28 2.94 -7.67
C ILE A 70 -0.24 1.43 -7.41
N HIS A 71 -0.77 0.65 -8.36
CA HIS A 71 -0.79 -0.80 -8.25
C HIS A 71 0.63 -1.40 -8.24
N LYS A 72 1.53 -0.87 -9.07
CA LYS A 72 2.95 -1.27 -9.07
C LYS A 72 3.64 -1.03 -7.73
N LEU A 73 3.49 0.16 -7.14
CA LEU A 73 4.07 0.48 -5.83
C LEU A 73 3.56 -0.46 -4.73
N HIS A 74 2.27 -0.77 -4.79
CA HIS A 74 1.66 -1.75 -3.90
C HIS A 74 2.27 -3.16 -4.07
N MET A 75 2.39 -3.65 -5.32
CA MET A 75 3.00 -4.94 -5.62
C MET A 75 4.45 -5.03 -5.13
N ASP A 76 5.25 -3.98 -5.35
CA ASP A 76 6.62 -3.90 -4.85
C ASP A 76 6.66 -3.94 -3.32
N ALA A 77 5.76 -3.24 -2.65
CA ALA A 77 5.65 -3.26 -1.19
C ALA A 77 5.26 -4.66 -0.66
N CYS A 78 4.29 -5.34 -1.31
CA CYS A 78 3.90 -6.71 -0.98
C CYS A 78 5.05 -7.71 -1.17
N LYS A 79 5.77 -7.63 -2.30
CA LYS A 79 6.93 -8.49 -2.61
C LYS A 79 8.03 -8.37 -1.55
N ASN A 80 8.22 -7.16 -1.03
CA ASN A 80 9.19 -6.86 0.03
C ASN A 80 8.61 -7.00 1.45
N GLN A 81 7.40 -7.57 1.61
CA GLN A 81 6.73 -7.75 2.91
C GLN A 81 6.59 -6.46 3.73
N LYS A 82 6.53 -5.31 3.05
CA LYS A 82 6.30 -4.02 3.70
C LYS A 82 4.84 -3.93 4.17
N ILE A 83 4.64 -3.30 5.32
CA ILE A 83 3.30 -3.14 5.92
C ILE A 83 2.49 -2.06 5.20
N THR A 84 3.16 -1.01 4.72
CA THR A 84 2.52 0.12 4.02
C THR A 84 3.31 0.52 2.78
N TYR A 85 2.66 1.27 1.91
CA TYR A 85 3.28 2.10 0.86
C TYR A 85 2.65 3.49 0.89
N VAL A 86 3.35 4.49 0.32
CA VAL A 86 2.79 5.84 0.16
C VAL A 86 2.04 5.89 -1.16
N ASP A 87 0.77 6.26 -1.09
CA ASP A 87 -0.04 6.51 -2.28
C ASP A 87 0.41 7.82 -2.93
N PRO A 88 0.90 7.80 -4.20
CA PRO A 88 1.44 8.98 -4.86
C PRO A 88 0.38 10.07 -5.11
N ILE A 89 -0.92 9.74 -5.13
CA ILE A 89 -1.98 10.71 -5.39
C ILE A 89 -2.46 11.38 -4.10
N THR A 90 -2.66 10.59 -3.03
CA THR A 90 -3.21 11.10 -1.77
C THR A 90 -2.16 11.46 -0.72
N GLY A 91 -0.92 10.97 -0.89
CA GLY A 91 0.13 11.08 0.11
C GLY A 91 -0.07 10.19 1.35
N TYR A 92 -1.12 9.36 1.39
CA TYR A 92 -1.43 8.53 2.55
C TYR A 92 -0.56 7.27 2.64
N ASN A 93 -0.28 6.86 3.87
CA ASN A 93 0.28 5.55 4.16
C ASN A 93 -0.84 4.49 4.07
N VAL A 94 -0.86 3.74 2.98
CA VAL A 94 -1.88 2.73 2.71
C VAL A 94 -1.35 1.35 3.10
N PHE A 95 -2.15 0.58 3.84
CA PHE A 95 -1.81 -0.81 4.15
C PHE A 95 -1.73 -1.65 2.88
N THR A 96 -0.70 -2.49 2.81
CA THR A 96 -0.56 -3.48 1.75
C THR A 96 -1.53 -4.65 1.95
N GLU A 97 -1.74 -5.43 0.90
CA GLU A 97 -2.54 -6.65 0.97
C GLU A 97 -1.84 -7.66 1.88
N PHE A 98 -0.52 -7.74 1.80
CA PHE A 98 0.32 -8.49 2.73
C PHE A 98 0.03 -8.13 4.19
N ALA A 99 -0.04 -6.84 4.52
CA ALA A 99 -0.37 -6.39 5.88
C ALA A 99 -1.77 -6.83 6.31
N HIS A 100 -2.75 -6.73 5.42
CA HIS A 100 -4.10 -7.19 5.68
C HIS A 100 -4.17 -8.69 5.92
N ARG A 101 -3.51 -9.50 5.07
CA ARG A 101 -3.42 -10.96 5.23
C ARG A 101 -2.72 -11.34 6.54
N LYS A 102 -1.61 -10.69 6.87
CA LYS A 102 -0.88 -10.88 8.14
C LYS A 102 -1.74 -10.53 9.36
N ARG A 103 -2.58 -9.50 9.27
CA ARG A 103 -3.52 -9.09 10.32
C ARG A 103 -4.75 -10.00 10.41
N GLY A 104 -5.16 -10.61 9.29
CA GLY A 104 -6.34 -11.47 9.19
C GLY A 104 -7.68 -10.72 9.13
N ARG A 105 -7.70 -9.39 8.98
CA ARG A 105 -8.95 -8.61 8.89
C ARG A 105 -8.83 -7.26 8.18
N CYS A 106 -9.97 -6.74 7.73
CA CYS A 106 -10.11 -5.36 7.26
C CYS A 106 -9.78 -4.36 8.39
N CYS A 107 -9.08 -3.28 8.06
CA CYS A 107 -8.70 -2.24 9.01
C CYS A 107 -9.81 -1.19 9.26
N GLY A 108 -10.78 -1.07 8.36
CA GLY A 108 -11.87 -0.08 8.43
C GLY A 108 -11.55 1.30 7.84
N SER A 109 -10.37 1.47 7.23
CA SER A 109 -9.90 2.77 6.70
C SER A 109 -10.00 2.90 5.17
N ALA A 110 -10.87 2.12 4.51
CA ALA A 110 -11.08 2.14 3.06
C ALA A 110 -9.77 2.07 2.23
N CYS A 111 -8.84 1.19 2.63
CA CYS A 111 -7.57 1.00 1.92
C CYS A 111 -7.80 0.51 0.48
N ARG A 112 -6.97 0.99 -0.44
CA ARG A 112 -7.05 0.69 -1.89
C ARG A 112 -7.00 -0.81 -2.18
N HIS A 113 -6.17 -1.57 -1.46
CA HIS A 113 -5.91 -2.98 -1.75
C HIS A 113 -6.39 -3.90 -0.62
N CYS A 114 -7.62 -3.69 -0.14
CA CYS A 114 -8.18 -4.53 0.91
C CYS A 114 -8.67 -5.88 0.35
N PRO A 115 -8.07 -7.02 0.73
CA PRO A 115 -8.50 -8.34 0.24
C PRO A 115 -9.84 -8.80 0.82
N TYR A 116 -10.41 -8.02 1.75
CA TYR A 116 -11.64 -8.33 2.48
C TYR A 116 -12.80 -7.43 2.07
N GLY A 117 -12.77 -6.81 0.88
CA GLY A 117 -13.93 -6.08 0.37
C GLY A 117 -14.38 -4.89 1.21
N GLN A 118 -13.47 -4.24 1.95
CA GLN A 118 -13.79 -3.11 2.82
C GLN A 118 -14.92 -3.38 3.86
N ILE A 119 -15.10 -4.64 4.29
CA ILE A 119 -16.20 -5.05 5.19
C ILE A 119 -16.28 -4.27 6.51
N ASN A 120 -15.15 -3.78 7.03
CA ASN A 120 -15.11 -3.07 8.32
C ASN A 120 -15.12 -1.53 8.16
N VAL A 121 -15.38 -1.01 6.96
CA VAL A 121 -15.60 0.43 6.77
C VAL A 121 -17.02 0.74 7.23
N GLU A 122 -17.13 1.36 8.42
CA GLU A 122 -18.41 1.63 9.08
C GLU A 122 -19.24 2.66 8.33
N ASP A 123 -18.60 3.73 7.86
CA ASP A 123 -19.24 4.81 7.12
C ASP A 123 -19.43 4.41 5.65
N PRO A 124 -20.67 4.22 5.16
CA PRO A 124 -20.93 3.85 3.78
C PRO A 124 -20.42 4.88 2.78
N ALA A 125 -20.36 6.17 3.15
CA ALA A 125 -19.87 7.23 2.28
C ALA A 125 -18.35 7.14 2.03
N LYS A 126 -17.61 6.40 2.86
CA LYS A 126 -16.17 6.16 2.68
C LYS A 126 -15.87 4.89 1.89
N LYS A 127 -16.87 4.04 1.63
CA LYS A 127 -16.67 2.84 0.82
C LYS A 127 -16.39 3.24 -0.61
N LYS A 128 -15.40 2.59 -1.18
CA LYS A 128 -14.87 2.89 -2.51
C LYS A 128 -15.35 1.88 -3.53
N THR A 129 -15.29 2.25 -4.80
CA THR A 129 -15.65 1.37 -5.91
C THR A 129 -14.42 0.65 -6.44
N PHE A 130 -14.58 -0.57 -6.95
CA PHE A 130 -13.46 -1.35 -7.47
C PHE A 130 -13.29 -1.09 -8.97
N ASN A 131 -12.13 -0.52 -9.38
CA ASN A 131 -11.86 -0.13 -10.77
C ASN A 131 -11.18 -1.21 -11.63
N SER A 132 -11.23 -2.48 -11.20
CA SER A 132 -10.49 -3.66 -11.72
C SER A 132 -9.10 -3.92 -11.14
N LEU A 133 -8.36 -2.90 -10.66
CA LEU A 133 -7.08 -3.10 -9.97
C LEU A 133 -7.21 -2.94 -8.45
N PHE A 134 -7.93 -1.91 -8.00
CA PHE A 134 -8.07 -1.58 -6.59
C PHE A 134 -9.31 -0.72 -6.32
N TYR A 135 -9.49 -0.35 -5.06
CA TYR A 135 -10.58 0.53 -4.63
C TYR A 135 -10.24 2.03 -4.83
N VAL A 136 -11.06 2.73 -5.61
CA VAL A 136 -11.04 4.20 -5.85
C VAL A 136 -12.24 4.88 -5.22
#